data_AF-A0A3A5W1G1-F1
#
_entry.id   AF-A0A3A5W1G1-F1
#
_cell.length_a   1.000
_cell.length_b   1.000
_cell.length_c   1.000
_cell.angle_alpha   90.00
_cell.angle_beta   90.00
_cell.angle_gamma   90.00
#
_symmetry.space_group_name_H-M   'P 1'
#
loop_
_entity.id
_entity.type
_entity.pdbx_description
1 polymer ?
#
loop_
_entity_poly.entity_id
_entity_poly.type
_entity_poly.pdbx_seq_one_letter_code
_entity_poly.pdbx_strand_id
1 'polypeptide(L)'
;MGEGGEVLFVEHPQRGWEIPGGHLEDNESPEEALMRELREETGLDGTLVSWNKAYYPKGWVAHVIVAQTHRESWTVGDDNVQSVKWWKETPPVIEWTPEEFEDLAVHFSRL
;
A
#
# COMPACT_ATOMS: atom_id res chain seq x y z
N MET A 1 -9.57 -4.41 7.62
CA MET A 1 -9.10 -5.80 7.48
C MET A 1 -8.51 -6.27 8.79
N GLY A 2 -8.91 -7.45 9.29
CA GLY A 2 -8.74 -7.80 10.72
C GLY A 2 -9.64 -6.96 11.63
N GLU A 3 -9.25 -6.75 12.90
CA GLU A 3 -10.00 -6.15 14.04
C GLU A 3 -10.55 -4.70 13.87
N GLY A 4 -11.02 -4.31 12.68
CA GLY A 4 -11.65 -3.02 12.40
C GLY A 4 -10.75 -1.95 11.78
N GLY A 5 -9.50 -2.29 11.42
CA GLY A 5 -8.57 -1.37 10.75
C GLY A 5 -8.90 -1.11 9.27
N GLU A 6 -8.38 0.01 8.75
CA GLU A 6 -8.46 0.40 7.33
C GLU A 6 -7.09 0.28 6.66
N VAL A 7 -7.06 -0.08 5.37
CA VAL A 7 -5.85 -0.20 4.56
C VAL A 7 -5.93 0.78 3.40
N LEU A 8 -4.81 1.42 3.07
CA LEU A 8 -4.74 2.41 2.00
C LEU A 8 -4.44 1.73 0.66
N PHE A 9 -5.19 2.10 -0.37
CA PHE A 9 -4.99 1.64 -1.74
C PHE A 9 -4.93 2.84 -2.70
N VAL A 10 -4.23 2.64 -3.82
CA VAL A 10 -4.24 3.51 -5.00
C VAL A 10 -4.93 2.82 -6.15
N GLU A 11 -5.57 3.58 -7.04
CA GLU A 11 -6.23 3.09 -8.23
C GLU A 11 -5.47 3.52 -9.49
N HIS A 12 -4.83 2.56 -10.14
CA HIS A 12 -4.14 2.80 -11.40
C HIS A 12 -5.12 2.87 -12.59
N PRO A 13 -4.93 3.79 -13.57
CA PRO A 13 -5.81 3.97 -14.74
C PRO A 13 -6.25 2.71 -15.48
N GLN A 14 -5.37 1.72 -15.54
CA GLN A 14 -5.58 0.49 -16.31
C GLN A 14 -5.60 -0.78 -15.46
N ARG A 15 -4.97 -0.75 -14.27
CA ARG A 15 -4.74 -1.93 -13.42
C ARG A 15 -5.69 -1.99 -12.24
N GLY A 16 -6.51 -0.96 -12.02
CA GLY A 16 -7.45 -0.91 -10.92
C GLY A 16 -6.74 -0.71 -9.58
N TRP A 17 -7.34 -1.23 -8.51
CA TRP A 17 -6.87 -1.02 -7.15
C TRP A 17 -5.66 -1.89 -6.80
N GLU A 18 -4.65 -1.29 -6.19
CA GLU A 18 -3.41 -1.92 -5.75
C GLU A 18 -2.83 -1.28 -4.48
N ILE A 19 -1.89 -1.98 -3.84
CA ILE A 19 -1.10 -1.43 -2.74
C ILE A 19 -0.16 -0.37 -3.33
N PRO A 20 0.02 0.81 -2.68
CA PRO A 20 0.99 1.80 -3.14
C PRO A 20 2.40 1.21 -3.23
N GLY A 21 3.12 1.53 -4.31
CA GLY A 21 4.48 1.06 -4.50
C GLY A 21 4.95 1.03 -5.95
N GLY A 22 6.27 1.02 -6.10
CA GLY A 22 6.93 1.06 -7.40
C GLY A 22 8.31 0.42 -7.39
N HIS A 23 9.11 0.78 -8.39
CA HIS A 23 10.46 0.23 -8.57
C HIS A 23 11.49 0.97 -7.73
N LEU A 24 12.59 0.28 -7.41
CA LEU A 24 13.77 0.94 -6.86
C LEU A 24 14.42 1.82 -7.93
N GLU A 25 14.81 3.03 -7.55
CA GLU A 25 15.66 3.89 -8.36
C GLU A 25 17.16 3.66 -8.10
N ASP A 26 18.01 4.18 -8.97
CA ASP A 26 19.46 4.06 -8.85
C ASP A 26 19.97 4.69 -7.54
N ASN A 27 20.67 3.89 -6.74
CA ASN A 27 21.22 4.24 -5.42
C ASN A 27 20.17 4.45 -4.31
N GLU A 28 18.95 3.95 -4.49
CA GLU A 28 17.90 3.99 -3.47
C GLU A 28 17.85 2.67 -2.66
N SER A 29 17.67 2.77 -1.35
CA SER A 29 17.37 1.61 -0.51
C SER A 29 15.88 1.22 -0.59
N PRO A 30 15.50 -0.02 -0.27
CA PRO A 30 14.09 -0.43 -0.28
C PRO A 30 13.19 0.41 0.62
N GLU A 31 13.74 0.91 1.73
CA GLU A 31 13.03 1.77 2.67
C GLU A 31 12.83 3.18 2.12
N GLU A 32 13.82 3.72 1.42
CA GLU A 32 13.71 5.01 0.74
C GLU A 32 12.66 4.94 -0.38
N ALA A 33 12.71 3.91 -1.22
CA ALA A 33 11.72 3.70 -2.28
C ALA A 33 10.31 3.57 -1.72
N LEU A 34 10.12 2.74 -0.68
CA LEU A 34 8.82 2.57 -0.04
C LEU A 34 8.23 3.91 0.45
N MET A 35 9.05 4.77 1.06
CA MET A 35 8.59 6.05 1.60
C MET A 35 8.37 7.09 0.50
N ARG A 36 9.19 7.08 -0.55
CA ARG A 36 9.00 7.92 -1.75
C ARG A 36 7.69 7.59 -2.44
N GLU A 37 7.48 6.32 -2.79
CA GLU A 37 6.26 5.86 -3.49
C GLU A 37 5.00 6.13 -2.67
N LEU A 38 5.02 5.85 -1.36
CA LEU A 38 3.91 6.19 -0.46
C LEU A 38 3.55 7.68 -0.56
N ARG A 39 4.56 8.55 -0.57
CA ARG A 39 4.36 10.00 -0.64
C ARG A 39 3.91 10.47 -2.01
N GLU A 40 4.47 9.94 -3.09
CA GLU A 40 4.14 10.32 -4.47
C GLU A 40 2.70 9.91 -4.80
N GLU A 41 2.34 8.66 -4.50
CA GLU A 41 1.05 8.08 -4.88
C GLU A 41 -0.08 8.45 -3.93
N THR A 42 0.22 8.78 -2.67
CA THR A 42 -0.83 9.04 -1.65
C THR A 42 -0.75 10.41 -1.02
N GLY A 43 0.40 11.10 -1.11
CA GLY A 43 0.63 12.37 -0.42
C GLY A 43 0.76 12.22 1.11
N LEU A 44 0.93 10.99 1.62
CA LEU A 44 1.11 10.73 3.05
C LEU A 44 2.55 10.35 3.37
N ASP A 45 2.96 10.65 4.61
CA ASP A 45 4.17 10.13 5.22
C ASP A 45 3.79 9.07 6.26
N GLY A 46 4.67 8.09 6.46
CA GLY A 46 4.41 6.95 7.35
C GLY A 46 5.63 6.50 8.13
N THR A 47 5.40 5.57 9.04
CA THR A 47 6.45 4.87 9.81
C THR A 47 6.41 3.39 9.46
N LEU A 48 7.53 2.88 8.95
CA LEU A 48 7.72 1.45 8.71
C LEU A 48 7.65 0.70 10.04
N VAL A 49 6.77 -0.31 10.11
CA VAL A 49 6.63 -1.20 11.26
C VAL A 49 7.40 -2.49 11.03
N SER A 50 7.19 -3.12 9.88
CA SER A 50 7.82 -4.39 9.55
C SER A 50 7.85 -4.67 8.06
N TRP A 51 8.82 -5.50 7.65
CA TRP A 51 8.95 -6.03 6.30
C TRP A 51 8.44 -7.47 6.22
N ASN A 52 7.69 -7.77 5.16
CA ASN A 52 7.48 -9.12 4.68
C ASN A 52 8.23 -9.32 3.35
N LYS A 53 9.43 -9.89 3.45
CA LYS A 53 10.32 -10.13 2.29
C LYS A 53 10.14 -11.48 1.62
N ALA A 54 9.32 -12.35 2.19
CA ALA A 54 9.18 -13.74 1.76
C ALA A 54 7.87 -14.03 1.01
N TYR A 55 6.88 -13.14 1.14
CA TYR A 55 5.54 -13.37 0.64
C TYR A 55 5.41 -13.12 -0.87
N TYR A 56 6.07 -12.08 -1.37
CA TYR A 56 5.93 -11.67 -2.77
C TYR A 56 7.20 -12.03 -3.56
N PRO A 57 7.15 -12.96 -4.53
CA PRO A 57 8.35 -13.41 -5.23
C PRO A 57 8.98 -12.34 -6.13
N LYS A 58 8.23 -11.29 -6.49
CA LYS A 58 8.70 -10.20 -7.35
C LYS A 58 9.13 -8.94 -6.58
N GLY A 59 9.16 -8.97 -5.25
CA GLY A 59 9.50 -7.79 -4.46
C GLY A 59 9.33 -7.99 -2.97
N TRP A 60 9.09 -6.90 -2.25
CA TRP A 60 8.89 -6.91 -0.80
C TRP A 60 7.66 -6.10 -0.44
N VAL A 61 6.94 -6.55 0.57
CA VAL A 61 5.77 -5.83 1.11
C VAL A 61 6.14 -5.32 2.49
N ALA A 62 5.70 -4.12 2.83
CA ALA A 62 5.91 -3.54 4.15
C ALA A 62 4.59 -3.14 4.80
N HIS A 63 4.54 -3.24 6.12
CA HIS A 63 3.51 -2.61 6.91
C HIS A 63 3.98 -1.24 7.35
N VAL A 64 3.27 -0.21 6.90
CA VAL A 64 3.51 1.18 7.24
C VAL A 64 2.29 1.74 7.96
N ILE A 65 2.50 2.36 9.12
CA ILE A 65 1.46 3.11 9.81
C ILE A 65 1.60 4.57 9.43
N VAL A 66 0.52 5.18 8.98
CA VAL A 66 0.43 6.62 8.70
C VAL A 66 -0.39 7.32 9.78
N ALA A 67 -0.16 8.61 9.97
CA ALA A 67 -0.96 9.40 10.90
C ALA A 67 -2.44 9.38 10.50
N GLN A 68 -3.33 9.39 11.49
CA GLN A 68 -4.77 9.39 11.22
C GLN A 68 -5.14 10.57 10.33
N THR A 69 -5.78 10.26 9.20
CA THR A 69 -6.28 11.27 8.27
C THR A 69 -7.79 11.42 8.42
N HIS A 70 -8.32 12.60 8.12
CA HIS A 70 -9.77 12.84 8.03
C HIS A 70 -10.32 12.55 6.63
N ARG A 71 -9.50 12.05 5.71
CA ARG A 71 -9.85 11.84 4.29
C ARG A 71 -10.18 10.37 4.10
N GLU A 72 -11.35 10.06 3.56
CA GLU A 72 -11.70 8.70 3.18
C GLU A 72 -11.16 8.34 1.77
N SER A 73 -11.21 9.30 0.84
CA SER A 73 -10.63 9.18 -0.51
C SER A 73 -10.21 10.55 -1.05
N TRP A 74 -9.20 10.57 -1.94
CA TRP A 74 -8.68 11.78 -2.56
C TRP A 74 -7.92 11.46 -3.87
N THR A 75 -7.44 12.49 -4.54
CA THR A 75 -6.58 12.39 -5.73
C THR A 75 -5.23 13.02 -5.45
N VAL A 76 -4.21 12.57 -6.17
CA VAL A 76 -2.85 13.13 -6.14
C VAL A 76 -2.45 13.58 -7.55
N GLY A 77 -1.34 14.31 -7.65
CA GLY A 77 -0.80 14.79 -8.93
C GLY A 77 0.11 13.78 -9.62
N ASP A 78 -0.25 12.50 -9.60
CA ASP A 78 0.51 11.40 -10.21
C ASP A 78 -0.29 10.81 -11.37
N ASP A 79 0.33 10.72 -12.55
CA ASP A 79 -0.32 10.22 -13.77
C ASP A 79 -0.67 8.72 -13.68
N ASN A 80 -0.03 7.98 -12.78
CA ASN A 80 -0.28 6.57 -12.53
C ASN A 80 -1.35 6.32 -11.46
N VAL A 81 -1.87 7.38 -10.80
CA VAL A 81 -2.86 7.26 -9.73
C VAL A 81 -4.11 8.10 -10.02
N GLN A 82 -5.22 7.43 -10.35
CA GLN A 82 -6.51 8.08 -10.51
C GLN A 82 -7.14 8.48 -9.16
N SER A 83 -7.03 7.60 -8.17
CA SER A 83 -7.66 7.81 -6.87
C SER A 83 -6.91 7.07 -5.76
N VAL A 84 -7.04 7.59 -4.54
CA VAL A 84 -6.46 7.04 -3.32
C VAL A 84 -7.59 6.88 -2.31
N LYS A 85 -7.67 5.75 -1.61
CA LYS A 85 -8.77 5.47 -0.70
C LYS A 85 -8.40 4.53 0.44
N TRP A 86 -8.97 4.80 1.61
CA TRP A 86 -9.00 3.87 2.74
C TRP A 86 -10.09 2.83 2.56
N TRP A 87 -9.73 1.57 2.76
CA TRP A 87 -10.60 0.42 2.58
C TRP A 87 -10.67 -0.41 3.87
N LYS A 88 -11.89 -0.67 4.33
CA LYS A 88 -12.15 -1.61 5.45
C LYS A 88 -12.04 -3.07 5.02
N GLU A 89 -12.35 -3.33 3.75
CA GLU A 89 -12.42 -4.64 3.10
C GLU A 89 -11.63 -4.61 1.79
N THR A 90 -11.28 -5.78 1.23
CA THR A 90 -10.39 -5.82 0.06
C THR A 90 -11.12 -5.22 -1.16
N PRO A 91 -10.56 -4.21 -1.83
CA PRO A 91 -11.15 -3.70 -3.06
C PRO A 91 -11.14 -4.77 -4.15
N PRO A 92 -11.83 -4.55 -5.28
CA PRO A 92 -11.69 -5.41 -6.46
C PRO A 92 -10.29 -5.24 -7.06
N VAL A 93 -9.34 -5.99 -6.49
CA VAL A 93 -7.93 -6.03 -6.86
C VAL A 93 -7.73 -6.94 -8.07
N ILE A 94 -6.83 -6.55 -8.98
CA ILE A 94 -6.61 -7.28 -10.24
C ILE A 94 -5.39 -8.21 -10.15
N GLU A 95 -4.27 -7.74 -9.59
CA GLU A 95 -3.01 -8.52 -9.55
C GLU A 95 -2.86 -9.41 -8.32
N TRP A 96 -3.67 -9.17 -7.30
CA TRP A 96 -3.60 -9.84 -6.00
C TRP A 96 -4.93 -10.52 -5.72
N THR A 97 -4.94 -11.69 -5.11
CA THR A 97 -6.18 -12.32 -4.67
C THR A 97 -6.63 -11.76 -3.32
N PRO A 98 -7.94 -11.77 -3.02
CA PRO A 98 -8.43 -11.41 -1.68
C PRO A 98 -7.79 -12.26 -0.57
N GLU A 99 -7.50 -13.53 -0.85
CA GLU A 99 -6.84 -14.46 0.06
C GLU A 99 -5.40 -14.01 0.35
N GLU A 100 -4.66 -13.55 -0.67
CA GLU A 100 -3.31 -13.03 -0.49
C GLU A 100 -3.27 -11.80 0.41
N PHE A 101 -4.28 -10.93 0.27
CA PHE A 101 -4.45 -9.77 1.15
C PHE A 101 -4.83 -10.14 2.57
N GLU A 102 -5.73 -11.11 2.74
CA GLU A 102 -6.15 -11.55 4.06
C GLU A 102 -4.98 -12.22 4.81
N ASP A 103 -4.16 -13.00 4.12
CA ASP A 103 -2.92 -13.55 4.67
C ASP A 103 -1.94 -12.45 5.11
N LEU A 104 -1.76 -11.40 4.31
CA LEU A 104 -0.93 -10.24 4.67
C LEU A 104 -1.51 -9.51 5.89
N ALA A 105 -2.81 -9.27 5.93
CA ALA A 105 -3.47 -8.62 7.06
C ALA A 105 -3.33 -9.46 8.35
N VAL A 106 -3.47 -10.78 8.25
CA VAL A 106 -3.24 -11.71 9.37
C VAL A 106 -1.77 -11.70 9.78
N HIS A 107 -0.83 -11.67 8.84
CA HIS A 107 0.60 -11.60 9.13
C HIS A 107 0.94 -10.33 9.93
N PHE A 108 0.44 -9.18 9.51
CA PHE A 108 0.75 -7.89 10.13
C PHE A 108 -0.02 -7.61 11.43
N SER A 109 -1.18 -8.23 11.64
CA SER A 109 -1.93 -8.11 12.91
C SER A 109 -1.35 -8.90 14.08
N ARG A 110 -0.39 -9.81 13.82
CA ARG A 110 0.26 -10.65 14.84
C ARG A 110 1.59 -10.09 15.36
N LEU A 111 2.01 -8.94 14.86
CA LEU A 111 3.24 -8.24 15.25
C LEU A 111 2.92 -7.12 16.25
#